data_AF-A0A920BH09-F1
#
_entry.id   AF-A0A920BH09-F1
#
_cell.length_a   1.000
_cell.length_b   1.000
_cell.length_c   1.000
_cell.angle_alpha   90.00
_cell.angle_beta   90.00
_cell.angle_gamma   90.00
#
_symmetry.space_group_name_H-M   'P 1'
#
loop_
_entity.id
_entity.type
_entity.pdbx_description
1 polymer ?
#
loop_
_entity_poly.entity_id
_entity_poly.type
_entity_poly.pdbx_seq_one_letter_code
_entity_poly.pdbx_strand_id
1 'polypeptide(L)'
;MNTFLGASVEFQPEDIDLAAAADAAVIYLEGYLFDRASWPSYFCTSRANGGATSGAYCPQPVRPWCVDRHRADLRHYVTDHVDILFANEDEAISSCRN
;
A
#
# COMPACT_ATOMS: atom_id res chain seq x y z
N MET A 1 -18.45 -3.02 3.69
CA MET A 1 -18.14 -1.80 4.47
C MET A 1 -18.82 -0.59 3.82
N ASN A 2 -19.32 0.39 4.59
CA ASN A 2 -19.76 1.69 4.07
C ASN A 2 -18.87 2.75 4.74
N THR A 3 -17.63 2.85 4.26
CA THR A 3 -16.63 3.76 4.85
C THR A 3 -16.76 5.12 4.20
N PHE A 4 -16.96 6.14 5.03
CA PHE A 4 -16.80 7.52 4.63
C PHE A 4 -15.36 7.95 4.94
N LEU A 5 -14.57 8.24 3.91
CA LEU A 5 -13.13 8.49 4.07
C LEU A 5 -12.80 9.84 4.74
N GLY A 6 -13.71 10.83 4.69
CA GLY A 6 -13.53 12.12 5.38
C GLY A 6 -12.17 12.76 5.08
N ALA A 7 -11.52 13.30 6.11
CA ALA A 7 -10.21 13.96 5.99
C ALA A 7 -9.06 13.05 5.52
N SER A 8 -9.21 11.72 5.60
CA SER A 8 -8.21 10.80 5.04
C SER A 8 -8.07 10.93 3.53
N VAL A 9 -9.02 11.60 2.86
CA VAL A 9 -8.88 11.94 1.44
C VAL A 9 -7.98 13.15 1.18
N GLU A 10 -7.56 13.89 2.19
CA GLU A 10 -6.72 15.06 1.99
C GLU A 10 -5.22 14.73 2.11
N PHE A 11 -4.86 13.60 2.71
CA PHE A 11 -3.46 13.18 2.89
C PHE A 11 -2.72 13.10 1.54
N GLN A 12 -1.59 13.78 1.40
CA GLN A 12 -0.73 13.84 0.22
C GLN A 12 0.71 13.34 0.51
N PRO A 13 1.52 13.03 -0.53
CA PRO A 13 2.91 12.60 -0.32
C PRO A 13 3.76 13.62 0.45
N GLU A 14 3.42 14.91 0.37
CA GLU A 14 4.11 15.97 1.10
C GLU A 14 3.87 15.93 2.62
N ASP A 15 2.82 15.23 3.07
CA ASP A 15 2.50 15.05 4.49
C ASP A 15 3.36 13.95 5.14
N ILE A 16 4.20 13.26 4.38
CA ILE A 16 5.10 12.21 4.89
C ILE A 16 6.29 12.88 5.57
N ASP A 17 6.47 12.61 6.87
CA ASP A 17 7.70 12.97 7.59
C ASP A 17 8.86 12.08 7.11
N LEU A 18 9.69 12.64 6.23
CA LEU A 18 10.81 11.93 5.63
C LEU A 18 11.90 11.57 6.64
N ALA A 19 12.06 12.35 7.72
CA ALA A 19 13.05 12.04 8.75
C ALA A 19 12.60 10.82 9.57
N ALA A 20 11.32 10.77 9.93
CA ALA A 20 10.75 9.61 10.59
C ALA A 20 10.75 8.37 9.68
N ALA A 21 10.44 8.53 8.39
CA ALA A 21 10.48 7.44 7.42
C ALA A 21 11.90 6.88 7.21
N ALA A 22 12.93 7.74 7.26
CA ALA A 22 14.32 7.33 7.13
C ALA A 22 14.84 6.53 8.32
N ASP A 23 14.38 6.86 9.54
CA ASP A 23 14.75 6.18 10.79
C ASP A 23 13.92 4.91 11.05
N ALA A 24 12.82 4.72 10.31
CA ALA A 24 11.94 3.57 10.47
C ALA A 24 12.59 2.27 9.97
N ALA A 25 12.50 1.21 10.78
CA ALA A 25 12.94 -0.13 10.38
C ALA A 25 11.95 -0.81 9.41
N VAL A 26 10.67 -0.45 9.47
CA VAL A 26 9.61 -0.95 8.59
C VAL A 26 8.59 0.16 8.38
N ILE A 27 8.21 0.38 7.13
CA ILE A 27 7.07 1.23 6.76
C ILE A 27 5.91 0.32 6.39
N TYR A 28 4.79 0.43 7.11
CA TYR A 28 3.58 -0.35 6.85
C TYR A 28 2.53 0.51 6.16
N LEU A 29 1.94 -0.02 5.09
CA LEU A 29 0.98 0.70 4.25
C LEU A 29 -0.26 -0.14 4.00
N GLU A 30 -1.43 0.49 4.20
CA GLU A 30 -2.72 -0.15 3.98
C GLU A 30 -3.19 -0.02 2.52
N GLY A 31 -3.90 -1.04 2.05
CA GLY A 31 -4.51 -1.08 0.71
C GLY A 31 -5.42 0.08 0.32
N TYR A 32 -5.99 0.83 1.27
CA TYR A 32 -6.89 1.95 0.95
C TYR A 32 -6.25 3.08 0.16
N LEU A 33 -4.92 3.24 0.26
CA LEU A 33 -4.21 4.24 -0.52
C LEU A 33 -4.23 3.93 -2.02
N PHE A 34 -4.44 2.68 -2.46
CA PHE A 34 -4.47 2.29 -3.88
C PHE A 34 -5.67 2.81 -4.66
N ASP A 35 -6.79 3.09 -3.98
CA ASP A 35 -7.98 3.66 -4.63
C ASP A 35 -7.78 5.17 -5.00
N ARG A 36 -6.60 5.74 -4.74
CA ARG A 36 -6.26 7.16 -4.93
C ARG A 36 -5.45 7.34 -6.22
N ALA A 37 -5.72 8.37 -7.02
CA ALA A 37 -4.91 8.64 -8.22
C ALA A 37 -3.42 8.85 -7.92
N SER A 38 -3.08 9.43 -6.76
CA SER A 38 -1.70 9.67 -6.33
C SER A 38 -1.04 8.47 -5.63
N TRP A 39 -1.69 7.30 -5.57
CA TRP A 39 -1.18 6.15 -4.83
C TRP A 39 0.29 5.83 -5.11
N PRO A 40 0.80 5.81 -6.36
CA PRO A 40 2.19 5.44 -6.63
C PRO A 40 3.19 6.41 -5.98
N SER A 41 2.82 7.69 -5.86
CA SER A 41 3.68 8.76 -5.35
C SER A 41 3.97 8.61 -3.85
N TYR A 42 3.01 8.13 -3.05
CA TYR A 42 3.24 7.90 -1.61
C TYR A 42 4.29 6.82 -1.39
N PHE A 43 4.21 5.74 -2.17
CA PHE A 43 5.12 4.60 -2.08
C PHE A 43 6.53 4.91 -2.60
N CYS A 44 6.63 5.63 -3.72
CA CYS A 44 7.92 6.09 -4.23
C CYS A 44 8.61 7.02 -3.23
N THR A 45 7.85 7.92 -2.59
CA THR A 45 8.37 8.87 -1.60
C THR A 45 8.84 8.18 -0.33
N SER A 46 8.05 7.23 0.21
CA SER A 46 8.44 6.48 1.40
C SER A 46 9.67 5.60 1.14
N ARG A 47 9.78 5.01 -0.06
CA ARG A 47 10.91 4.14 -0.41
C ARG A 47 12.19 4.88 -0.73
N ALA A 48 12.11 6.01 -1.44
CA ALA A 48 13.30 6.80 -1.78
C ALA A 48 14.03 7.33 -0.54
N ASN A 49 13.33 7.44 0.60
CA ASN A 49 13.85 8.03 1.82
C ASN A 49 13.99 7.04 3.00
N GLY A 50 13.45 5.82 2.91
CA GLY A 50 13.56 4.78 3.95
C GLY A 50 14.84 3.94 3.83
N GLY A 51 15.68 3.94 4.88
CA GLY A 51 16.99 3.26 4.88
C GLY A 51 16.97 1.75 5.16
N ALA A 52 15.86 1.17 5.62
CA ALA A 52 15.77 -0.26 5.92
C ALA A 52 14.34 -0.80 5.71
N THR A 53 14.25 -1.97 5.06
CA THR A 53 13.04 -2.77 4.77
C THR A 53 11.84 -1.97 4.28
N SER A 54 11.87 -1.69 2.97
CA SER A 54 10.85 -1.02 2.19
C SER A 54 9.56 -1.84 2.07
N GLY A 55 8.69 -1.68 3.05
CA GLY A 55 7.26 -1.86 2.85
C GLY A 55 6.70 -3.19 3.35
N ALA A 56 5.92 -3.12 4.41
CA ALA A 56 4.91 -4.11 4.71
C ALA A 56 3.57 -3.68 4.08
N TYR A 57 3.04 -4.47 3.15
CA TYR A 57 1.74 -4.20 2.52
C TYR A 57 0.67 -5.11 3.11
N CYS A 58 -0.46 -4.55 3.52
CA CYS A 58 -1.64 -5.31 3.90
C CYS A 58 -2.82 -4.93 3.02
N PRO A 59 -3.20 -5.76 2.03
CA PRO A 59 -4.59 -5.81 1.58
C PRO A 59 -5.53 -5.97 2.79
N GLN A 60 -6.60 -5.19 2.81
CA GLN A 60 -7.53 -5.15 3.94
C GLN A 60 -8.66 -6.18 3.72
N PRO A 61 -8.95 -7.06 4.71
CA PRO A 61 -9.80 -8.26 4.59
C PRO A 61 -11.20 -8.09 4.01
N VAL A 62 -11.69 -6.86 3.93
CA VAL A 62 -13.07 -6.55 3.59
C VAL A 62 -13.31 -6.35 2.09
N ARG A 63 -12.27 -6.39 1.22
CA ARG A 63 -12.43 -6.04 -0.21
C ARG A 63 -11.52 -6.84 -1.17
N PRO A 64 -11.86 -8.10 -1.48
CA PRO A 64 -11.29 -8.81 -2.65
C PRO A 64 -11.34 -7.98 -3.95
N TRP A 65 -12.40 -7.16 -4.08
CA TRP A 65 -12.62 -6.21 -5.18
C TRP A 65 -11.54 -5.14 -5.34
N CYS A 66 -10.83 -4.74 -4.28
CA CYS A 66 -9.76 -3.76 -4.36
C CYS A 66 -8.53 -4.37 -5.04
N VAL A 67 -8.19 -5.61 -4.63
CA VAL A 67 -7.17 -6.43 -5.31
C VAL A 67 -7.60 -6.69 -6.76
N ASP A 68 -8.85 -7.05 -7.01
CA ASP A 68 -9.34 -7.30 -8.38
C ASP A 68 -9.28 -6.05 -9.28
N ARG A 69 -9.65 -4.88 -8.76
CA ARG A 69 -9.69 -3.60 -9.51
C ARG A 69 -8.30 -3.12 -9.93
N HIS A 70 -7.31 -3.34 -9.07
CA HIS A 70 -5.93 -2.87 -9.27
C HIS A 70 -4.95 -4.03 -9.44
N ARG A 71 -5.42 -5.22 -9.81
CA ARG A 71 -4.62 -6.46 -9.75
C ARG A 71 -3.27 -6.35 -10.44
N ALA A 72 -3.25 -5.82 -11.66
CA ALA A 72 -2.02 -5.71 -12.45
C ALA A 72 -1.01 -4.77 -11.76
N ASP A 73 -1.46 -3.59 -11.36
CA ASP A 73 -0.63 -2.58 -10.70
C ASP A 73 -0.16 -3.03 -9.32
N LEU A 74 -1.05 -3.63 -8.54
CA LEU A 74 -0.78 -4.18 -7.22
C LEU A 74 0.22 -5.33 -7.30
N ARG A 75 0.11 -6.20 -8.31
CA ARG A 75 1.07 -7.30 -8.51
C ARG A 75 2.46 -6.79 -8.90
N HIS A 76 2.54 -5.82 -9.81
CA HIS A 76 3.80 -5.17 -10.14
C HIS A 76 4.40 -4.50 -8.90
N TYR A 77 3.57 -3.78 -8.16
CA TYR A 77 3.99 -3.09 -6.95
C TYR A 77 4.50 -4.04 -5.86
N VAL A 78 3.76 -5.11 -5.57
CA VAL A 78 4.17 -6.11 -4.58
C VAL A 78 5.47 -6.79 -5.00
N THR A 79 5.64 -7.09 -6.29
CA THR A 79 6.85 -7.76 -6.79
C THR A 79 8.08 -6.87 -6.68
N ASP A 80 7.94 -5.59 -7.00
CA ASP A 80 9.09 -4.70 -7.16
C ASP A 80 9.36 -3.86 -5.90
N HIS A 81 8.36 -3.68 -5.04
CA HIS A 81 8.40 -2.69 -3.95
C HIS A 81 7.88 -3.11 -2.58
N VAL A 82 7.49 -4.38 -2.38
CA VAL A 82 7.06 -4.87 -1.07
C VAL A 82 7.98 -5.98 -0.60
N ASP A 83 8.63 -5.77 0.55
CA ASP A 83 9.45 -6.78 1.20
C ASP A 83 8.60 -7.77 2.02
N ILE A 84 7.49 -7.31 2.61
CA ILE A 84 6.61 -8.12 3.47
C ILE A 84 5.16 -7.96 3.04
N LEU A 85 4.49 -9.04 2.67
CA LEU A 85 3.06 -9.02 2.32
C LEU A 85 2.22 -9.71 3.40
N PHE A 86 1.28 -8.97 3.98
CA PHE A 86 0.24 -9.49 4.86
C PHE A 86 -1.05 -9.68 4.07
N ALA A 87 -1.51 -10.91 3.91
CA ALA A 87 -2.77 -11.18 3.22
C ALA A 87 -3.54 -12.29 3.92
N ASN A 88 -4.87 -12.21 3.91
CA ASN A 88 -5.71 -13.34 4.25
C ASN A 88 -5.80 -14.34 3.07
N GLU A 89 -6.50 -15.46 3.28
CA GLU A 89 -6.64 -16.51 2.26
C GLU A 89 -7.29 -16.00 0.96
N ASP A 90 -8.41 -15.28 1.05
CA ASP A 90 -9.14 -14.77 -0.11
C ASP A 90 -8.32 -13.77 -0.93
N GLU A 91 -7.55 -12.90 -0.25
CA GLU A 91 -6.67 -11.90 -0.86
C GLU A 91 -5.46 -12.53 -1.54
N ALA A 92 -4.85 -13.54 -0.90
CA ALA A 92 -3.75 -14.30 -1.48
C ALA A 92 -4.22 -15.05 -2.74
N ILE A 93 -5.41 -15.66 -2.69
CA ILE A 93 -6.02 -16.33 -3.84
C ILE A 93 -6.31 -15.33 -4.96
N SER A 94 -6.92 -14.17 -4.66
CA SER A 94 -7.21 -13.13 -5.66
C SER A 94 -5.94 -12.60 -6.33
N SER A 95 -4.84 -12.50 -5.58
CA SER A 95 -3.54 -12.02 -6.07
C SER A 95 -2.81 -13.03 -6.97
N CYS A 96 -3.05 -14.34 -6.78
CA CYS A 96 -2.36 -15.43 -7.46
C CYS A 96 -3.14 -16.06 -8.63
N ARG A 97 -4.44 -15.76 -8.78
CA ARG A 97 -5.25 -16.28 -9.89
C ARG A 97 -4.85 -15.64 -11.24
N ASN A 98 -4.75 -16.47 -12.28
CA ASN A 98 -4.53 -16.08 -13.66
C ASN A 98 -5.82 -15.57 -14.31
#